data_AF-A0A7V8BHT2-F1
#
_entry.id   AF-A0A7V8BHT2-F1
#
_cell.length_a   1.000
_cell.length_b   1.000
_cell.length_c   1.000
_cell.angle_alpha   90.00
_cell.angle_beta   90.00
_cell.angle_gamma   90.00
#
_symmetry.space_group_name_H-M   'P 1'
#
loop_
_entity.id
_entity.type
_entity.pdbx_description
1 polymer ?
#
loop_
_entity_poly.entity_id
_entity_poly.type
_entity_poly.pdbx_seq_one_letter_code
_entity_poly.pdbx_strand_id
1 'polypeptide(L)'
;MNALVQQDWQSFLDEVTASESKHYLWLRSLSYLEYIGYRKMVKALGYDNVNKGVYHHLTDEIQHSYMLRELAEKNFGRQKAESFSQEYQDIAEDYFQKIDGEIDAWVQKSNGAENPLYCYLLTSFIVEKRAMSVYPHYYSRLSEAPSKIIIQKIIKDESEHLSYLEGKMPLVPGFSEGQADALLAFESECFSEYLRRMQACFHRACAA
;
A
#
# COMPACT_ATOMS: atom_id res chain seq x y z
N MET A 1 6.16 -8.87 12.74
CA MET A 1 7.28 -8.17 12.08
C MET A 1 8.52 -8.25 12.95
N ASN A 2 9.69 -8.53 12.36
CA ASN A 2 10.98 -8.46 13.06
C ASN A 2 11.30 -6.99 13.40
N ALA A 3 11.80 -6.72 14.61
CA ALA A 3 12.11 -5.38 15.09
C ALA A 3 13.12 -4.62 14.19
N LEU A 4 14.04 -5.34 13.54
CA LEU A 4 15.01 -4.76 12.59
C LEU A 4 14.32 -4.21 11.34
N VAL A 5 13.41 -4.98 10.74
CA VAL A 5 12.60 -4.53 9.60
C VAL A 5 11.75 -3.33 9.99
N GLN A 6 11.25 -3.28 11.23
CA GLN A 6 10.45 -2.15 11.72
C GLN A 6 11.26 -0.86 11.93
N GLN A 7 12.56 -0.97 12.18
CA GLN A 7 13.45 0.17 12.40
C GLN A 7 13.86 0.83 11.08
N ASP A 8 14.08 0.03 10.02
CA ASP A 8 14.58 0.51 8.74
C ASP A 8 13.58 1.44 8.00
N TRP A 9 12.28 1.11 8.00
CA TRP A 9 11.31 1.94 7.29
C TRP A 9 10.87 3.20 8.05
N GLN A 10 11.04 3.22 9.38
CA GLN A 10 10.77 4.43 10.16
C GLN A 10 11.82 5.51 9.91
N SER A 11 13.09 5.12 9.81
CA SER A 11 14.16 6.02 9.38
C SER A 11 13.97 6.50 7.94
N PHE A 12 13.44 5.65 7.05
CA PHE A 12 13.01 6.10 5.72
C PHE A 12 11.95 7.20 5.81
N LEU A 13 10.93 7.04 6.68
CA LEU A 13 9.90 8.06 6.85
C LEU A 13 10.46 9.38 7.41
N ASP A 14 11.41 9.32 8.34
CA ASP A 14 12.10 10.51 8.86
C ASP A 14 12.85 11.24 7.74
N GLU A 15 13.52 10.49 6.87
CA GLU A 15 14.26 11.06 5.74
C GLU A 15 13.33 11.72 4.71
N VAL A 16 12.26 11.07 4.30
CA VAL A 16 11.38 11.59 3.25
C VAL A 16 10.55 12.77 3.73
N THR A 17 10.18 12.83 5.00
CA THR A 17 9.41 13.96 5.56
C THR A 17 10.28 15.18 5.86
N ALA A 18 11.60 15.03 5.98
CA ALA A 18 12.54 16.12 6.20
C ALA A 18 12.90 16.91 4.91
N SER A 19 12.45 16.48 3.73
CA SER A 19 12.79 17.09 2.45
C SER A 19 11.54 17.23 1.58
N GLU A 20 11.20 18.45 1.18
CA GLU A 20 10.00 18.74 0.37
C GLU A 20 9.95 17.92 -0.93
N SER A 21 11.09 17.76 -1.62
CA SER A 21 11.16 16.97 -2.87
C SER A 21 10.93 15.47 -2.63
N LYS A 22 11.56 14.91 -1.59
CA LYS A 22 11.36 13.50 -1.21
C LYS A 22 9.95 13.26 -0.69
N HIS A 23 9.39 14.21 0.05
CA HIS A 23 8.04 14.16 0.59
C HIS A 23 7.00 14.19 -0.54
N TYR A 24 7.21 15.04 -1.54
CA TYR A 24 6.41 15.04 -2.77
C TYR A 24 6.42 13.65 -3.43
N LEU A 25 7.61 13.10 -3.70
CA LEU A 25 7.74 11.80 -4.37
C LEU A 25 7.14 10.67 -3.53
N TRP A 26 7.28 10.72 -2.21
CA TRP A 26 6.64 9.79 -1.29
C TRP A 26 5.11 9.83 -1.39
N LEU A 27 4.48 11.02 -1.33
CA LEU A 27 3.04 11.16 -1.51
C LEU A 27 2.57 10.71 -2.89
N ARG A 28 3.34 10.99 -3.94
CA ARG A 28 3.06 10.47 -5.29
C ARG A 28 3.13 8.96 -5.37
N SER A 29 4.05 8.35 -4.64
CA SER A 29 4.23 6.90 -4.57
C SER A 29 3.08 6.24 -3.81
N LEU A 30 2.71 6.79 -2.65
CA LEU A 30 1.52 6.34 -1.90
C LEU A 30 0.26 6.46 -2.78
N SER A 31 0.04 7.61 -3.42
CA SER A 31 -1.07 7.81 -4.35
C SER A 31 -1.13 6.74 -5.45
N TYR A 32 0.03 6.30 -5.95
CA TYR A 32 0.11 5.27 -6.97
C TYR A 32 -0.13 3.86 -6.41
N LEU A 33 0.31 3.56 -5.19
CA LEU A 33 0.00 2.29 -4.50
C LEU A 33 -1.52 2.13 -4.29
N GLU A 34 -2.21 3.17 -3.80
CA GLU A 34 -3.69 3.19 -3.69
C GLU A 34 -4.36 2.98 -5.06
N TYR A 35 -3.82 3.59 -6.12
CA TYR A 35 -4.33 3.39 -7.46
C TYR A 35 -4.14 1.96 -7.98
N ILE A 36 -3.02 1.32 -7.65
CA ILE A 36 -2.79 -0.10 -7.96
C ILE A 36 -3.80 -0.96 -7.20
N GLY A 37 -4.03 -0.69 -5.91
CA GLY A 37 -5.06 -1.33 -5.08
C GLY A 37 -6.43 -1.31 -5.77
N TYR A 38 -6.93 -0.12 -6.09
CA TYR A 38 -8.16 0.08 -6.86
C TYR A 38 -8.20 -0.75 -8.16
N ARG A 39 -7.16 -0.63 -9.02
CA ARG A 39 -7.11 -1.34 -10.31
C ARG A 39 -7.21 -2.85 -10.15
N LYS A 40 -6.54 -3.39 -9.13
CA LYS A 40 -6.51 -4.83 -8.86
C LYS A 40 -7.87 -5.33 -8.42
N MET A 41 -8.53 -4.62 -7.53
CA MET A 41 -9.88 -4.96 -7.08
C MET A 41 -10.85 -5.02 -8.27
N VAL A 42 -10.83 -4.00 -9.14
CA VAL A 42 -11.67 -3.96 -10.35
C VAL A 42 -11.36 -5.13 -11.28
N LYS A 43 -10.09 -5.52 -11.41
CA LYS A 43 -9.69 -6.64 -12.28
C LYS A 43 -10.04 -8.02 -11.70
N ALA A 44 -9.89 -8.19 -10.39
CA ALA A 44 -10.05 -9.49 -9.73
C ALA A 44 -11.53 -9.86 -9.49
N LEU A 45 -12.39 -8.87 -9.31
CA LEU A 45 -13.78 -9.09 -8.87
C LEU A 45 -14.75 -9.05 -10.04
N GLY A 46 -15.36 -10.20 -10.33
CA GLY A 46 -16.56 -10.26 -11.17
C GLY A 46 -17.74 -9.55 -10.49
N TYR A 47 -18.70 -9.07 -11.29
CA TYR A 47 -19.83 -8.24 -10.82
C TYR A 47 -20.61 -8.87 -9.65
N ASP A 48 -20.81 -10.19 -9.68
CA ASP A 48 -21.55 -10.92 -8.64
C ASP A 48 -20.85 -10.89 -7.26
N ASN A 49 -19.54 -10.64 -7.22
CA ASN A 49 -18.76 -10.54 -5.99
C ASN A 49 -18.71 -9.10 -5.43
N VAL A 50 -19.21 -8.11 -6.18
CA VAL A 50 -19.18 -6.70 -5.78
C VAL A 50 -20.39 -6.39 -4.90
N ASN A 51 -20.20 -6.52 -3.59
CA ASN A 51 -21.19 -6.13 -2.58
C ASN A 51 -20.94 -4.71 -2.04
N LYS A 52 -21.82 -4.23 -1.15
CA LYS A 52 -21.71 -2.89 -0.54
C LYS A 52 -20.33 -2.60 0.06
N GLY A 53 -19.71 -3.58 0.72
CA GLY A 53 -18.37 -3.42 1.32
C GLY A 53 -17.29 -3.22 0.25
N VAL A 54 -17.33 -4.02 -0.82
CA VAL A 54 -16.41 -3.88 -1.96
C VAL A 54 -16.60 -2.54 -2.66
N TYR A 55 -17.85 -2.09 -2.88
CA TYR A 55 -18.11 -0.76 -3.46
C TYR A 55 -17.55 0.37 -2.61
N HIS A 56 -17.65 0.24 -1.28
CA HIS A 56 -17.11 1.22 -0.36
C HIS A 56 -15.58 1.27 -0.47
N HIS A 57 -14.94 0.10 -0.34
CA HIS A 57 -13.49 -0.04 -0.44
C HIS A 57 -12.95 0.50 -1.78
N LEU A 58 -13.55 0.10 -2.92
CA LEU A 58 -13.19 0.64 -4.24
C LEU A 58 -13.30 2.17 -4.34
N THR A 59 -14.31 2.75 -3.70
CA THR A 59 -14.54 4.20 -3.73
C THR A 59 -13.50 4.92 -2.87
N ASP A 60 -13.14 4.35 -1.73
CA ASP A 60 -12.16 4.93 -0.82
C ASP A 60 -10.76 4.88 -1.44
N GLU A 61 -10.34 3.75 -2.01
CA GLU A 61 -9.02 3.57 -2.66
C GLU A 61 -8.75 4.62 -3.75
N ILE A 62 -9.72 4.85 -4.66
CA ILE A 62 -9.56 5.88 -5.69
C ILE A 62 -9.58 7.30 -5.09
N GLN A 63 -10.34 7.52 -4.02
CA GLN A 63 -10.33 8.78 -3.29
C GLN A 63 -9.01 9.01 -2.57
N HIS A 64 -8.43 8.00 -1.92
CA HIS A 64 -7.14 8.06 -1.25
C HIS A 64 -6.05 8.41 -2.24
N SER A 65 -6.00 7.69 -3.38
CA SER A 65 -5.10 7.99 -4.49
C SER A 65 -5.19 9.46 -4.91
N TYR A 66 -6.42 9.96 -5.14
CA TYR A 66 -6.65 11.36 -5.53
C TYR A 66 -6.21 12.34 -4.43
N MET A 67 -6.60 12.11 -3.18
CA MET A 67 -6.28 13.01 -2.06
C MET A 67 -4.78 13.11 -1.80
N LEU A 68 -4.05 12.00 -1.87
CA LEU A 68 -2.60 11.97 -1.70
C LEU A 68 -1.88 12.72 -2.82
N ARG A 69 -2.35 12.55 -4.06
CA ARG A 69 -1.85 13.30 -5.22
C ARG A 69 -2.10 14.79 -5.07
N GLU A 70 -3.33 15.17 -4.73
CA GLU A 70 -3.70 16.57 -4.49
C GLU A 70 -2.88 17.18 -3.35
N LEU A 71 -2.62 16.43 -2.29
CA LEU A 71 -1.80 16.87 -1.18
C LEU A 71 -0.36 17.12 -1.61
N ALA A 72 0.22 16.24 -2.43
CA ALA A 72 1.55 16.42 -3.00
C ALA A 72 1.61 17.70 -3.85
N GLU A 73 0.65 17.87 -4.76
CA GLU A 73 0.60 18.99 -5.69
C GLU A 73 0.34 20.34 -4.98
N LYS A 74 -0.46 20.36 -3.91
CA LYS A 74 -0.74 21.58 -3.13
C LYS A 74 0.41 21.98 -2.21
N ASN A 75 1.04 21.01 -1.54
CA ASN A 75 2.07 21.31 -0.54
C ASN A 75 3.41 21.67 -1.18
N PHE A 76 3.75 21.04 -2.30
CA PHE A 76 5.09 21.17 -2.90
C PHE A 76 5.08 21.73 -4.33
N GLY A 77 3.89 21.88 -4.94
CA GLY A 77 3.73 22.55 -6.23
C GLY A 77 4.35 21.83 -7.43
N ARG A 78 4.15 22.40 -8.62
CA ARG A 78 4.79 21.96 -9.89
C ARG A 78 6.26 22.40 -10.00
N GLN A 79 6.77 23.18 -9.06
CA GLN A 79 8.11 23.73 -9.13
C GLN A 79 9.06 22.84 -8.32
N LYS A 80 9.92 22.10 -9.04
CA LYS A 80 11.11 21.36 -8.56
C LYS A 80 10.93 19.94 -8.04
N ALA A 81 9.81 19.27 -8.28
CA ALA A 81 9.82 17.82 -8.23
C ALA A 81 10.34 17.29 -9.56
N GLU A 82 11.39 16.46 -9.53
CA GLU A 82 11.57 15.48 -10.60
C GLU A 82 10.22 14.81 -10.86
N SER A 83 9.86 14.66 -12.13
CA SER A 83 8.60 14.02 -12.46
C SER A 83 8.59 12.64 -11.82
N PHE A 84 7.46 12.28 -11.21
CA PHE A 84 7.20 10.90 -10.82
C PHE A 84 7.31 10.03 -12.08
N SER A 85 8.50 9.48 -12.27
CA SER A 85 8.95 8.81 -13.47
C SER A 85 8.38 7.40 -13.56
N GLN A 86 8.61 6.75 -14.71
CA GLN A 86 8.26 5.35 -14.89
C GLN A 86 8.99 4.44 -13.88
N GLU A 87 10.20 4.80 -13.46
CA GLU A 87 10.98 3.98 -12.50
C GLU A 87 10.24 3.82 -11.16
N TYR A 88 9.62 4.88 -10.64
CA TYR A 88 8.85 4.79 -9.40
C TYR A 88 7.58 3.93 -9.56
N GLN A 89 6.96 3.96 -10.75
CA GLN A 89 5.81 3.12 -11.06
C GLN A 89 6.22 1.65 -11.13
N ASP A 90 7.34 1.35 -11.80
CA ASP A 90 7.86 0.00 -11.93
C ASP A 90 8.23 -0.59 -10.56
N ILE A 91 8.83 0.21 -9.66
CA ILE A 91 9.13 -0.20 -8.29
C ILE A 91 7.86 -0.58 -7.52
N ALA A 92 6.78 0.19 -7.67
CA ALA A 92 5.50 -0.06 -7.01
C ALA A 92 4.75 -1.26 -7.61
N GLU A 93 4.75 -1.40 -8.95
CA GLU A 93 4.16 -2.55 -9.64
C GLU A 93 4.92 -3.85 -9.30
N ASP A 94 6.26 -3.82 -9.25
CA ASP A 94 7.10 -4.97 -8.83
C ASP A 94 6.78 -5.44 -7.40
N TYR A 95 6.54 -4.49 -6.48
CA TYR A 95 6.15 -4.80 -5.11
C TYR A 95 4.84 -5.61 -5.06
N PHE A 96 3.82 -5.14 -5.77
CA PHE A 96 2.54 -5.84 -5.84
C PHE A 96 2.63 -7.17 -6.60
N GLN A 97 3.36 -7.22 -7.72
CA GLN A 97 3.50 -8.44 -8.52
C GLN A 97 4.13 -9.58 -7.72
N LYS A 98 5.10 -9.30 -6.85
CA LYS A 98 5.68 -10.31 -5.95
C LYS A 98 4.65 -10.85 -4.97
N ILE A 99 3.88 -9.96 -4.34
CA ILE A 99 2.82 -10.33 -3.40
C ILE A 99 1.75 -11.17 -4.11
N ASP A 100 1.29 -10.73 -5.28
CA ASP A 100 0.28 -11.49 -6.04
C ASP A 100 0.80 -12.88 -6.42
N GLY A 101 2.05 -12.99 -6.86
CA GLY A 101 2.62 -14.27 -7.27
C GLY A 101 2.68 -15.28 -6.13
N GLU A 102 3.09 -14.84 -4.94
CA GLU A 102 3.11 -15.70 -3.74
C GLU A 102 1.70 -16.11 -3.32
N ILE A 103 0.75 -15.16 -3.34
CA ILE A 103 -0.64 -15.42 -2.96
C ILE A 103 -1.33 -16.34 -3.96
N ASP A 104 -1.12 -16.14 -5.26
CA ASP A 104 -1.70 -16.98 -6.31
C ASP A 104 -1.18 -18.42 -6.20
N ALA A 105 0.13 -18.60 -6.02
CA ALA A 105 0.73 -19.91 -5.77
C ALA A 105 0.16 -20.57 -4.50
N TRP A 106 -0.02 -19.79 -3.44
CA TRP A 106 -0.64 -20.27 -2.20
C TRP A 106 -2.10 -20.70 -2.40
N VAL A 107 -2.91 -19.86 -3.08
CA VAL A 107 -4.32 -20.14 -3.37
C VAL A 107 -4.44 -21.37 -4.24
N GLN A 108 -3.63 -21.50 -5.29
CA GLN A 108 -3.62 -22.68 -6.16
C GLN A 108 -3.34 -23.96 -5.36
N LYS A 109 -2.42 -23.89 -4.39
CA LYS A 109 -2.09 -25.02 -3.51
C LYS A 109 -3.19 -25.34 -2.49
N SER A 110 -3.82 -24.33 -1.90
CA SER A 110 -4.82 -24.50 -0.82
C SER A 110 -6.22 -24.82 -1.34
N ASN A 111 -6.60 -24.21 -2.47
CA ASN A 111 -7.90 -24.35 -3.12
C ASN A 111 -7.89 -25.40 -4.26
N GLY A 112 -6.72 -25.82 -4.73
CA GLY A 112 -6.56 -26.77 -5.83
C GLY A 112 -6.76 -26.17 -7.23
N ALA A 113 -7.08 -24.88 -7.31
CA ALA A 113 -7.24 -24.10 -8.53
C ALA A 113 -7.08 -22.61 -8.23
N GLU A 114 -6.77 -21.81 -9.26
CA GLU A 114 -6.80 -20.35 -9.19
C GLU A 114 -8.17 -19.87 -8.72
N ASN A 115 -8.19 -18.86 -7.84
CA ASN A 115 -9.42 -18.24 -7.39
C ASN A 115 -9.20 -16.73 -7.19
N PRO A 116 -9.63 -15.89 -8.16
CA PRO A 116 -9.42 -14.44 -8.11
C PRO A 116 -10.01 -13.76 -6.87
N LEU A 117 -11.12 -14.28 -6.33
CA LEU A 117 -11.73 -13.75 -5.11
C LEU A 117 -10.83 -13.98 -3.90
N TYR A 118 -10.23 -15.17 -3.78
CA TYR A 118 -9.32 -15.48 -2.68
C TYR A 118 -8.00 -14.72 -2.80
N CYS A 119 -7.47 -14.59 -4.02
CA CYS A 119 -6.29 -13.76 -4.26
C CYS A 119 -6.57 -12.30 -3.85
N TYR A 120 -7.71 -11.73 -4.25
CA TYR A 120 -8.13 -10.40 -3.80
C TYR A 120 -8.19 -10.29 -2.27
N LEU A 121 -8.92 -11.21 -1.61
CA LEU A 121 -9.11 -11.16 -0.16
C LEU A 121 -7.76 -11.17 0.58
N LEU A 122 -6.84 -12.05 0.18
CA LEU A 122 -5.53 -12.18 0.81
C LEU A 122 -4.62 -10.99 0.49
N THR A 123 -4.53 -10.57 -0.78
CA THR A 123 -3.67 -9.45 -1.18
C THR A 123 -4.12 -8.17 -0.48
N SER A 124 -5.42 -7.87 -0.50
CA SER A 124 -5.95 -6.71 0.22
C SER A 124 -5.68 -6.83 1.72
N PHE A 125 -5.97 -7.97 2.36
CA PHE A 125 -5.73 -8.13 3.80
C PHE A 125 -4.27 -7.83 4.20
N ILE A 126 -3.30 -8.34 3.44
CA ILE A 126 -1.88 -8.15 3.70
C ILE A 126 -1.45 -6.69 3.47
N VAL A 127 -1.92 -6.07 2.39
CA VAL A 127 -1.61 -4.68 2.07
C VAL A 127 -2.26 -3.72 3.07
N GLU A 128 -3.49 -3.97 3.51
CA GLU A 128 -4.14 -3.19 4.57
C GLU A 128 -3.37 -3.27 5.90
N LYS A 129 -2.85 -4.45 6.26
CA LYS A 129 -1.98 -4.58 7.45
C LYS A 129 -0.72 -3.71 7.33
N ARG A 130 -0.15 -3.59 6.12
CA ARG A 130 0.97 -2.68 5.85
C ARG A 130 0.54 -1.22 5.92
N ALA A 131 -0.60 -0.85 5.32
CA ALA A 131 -1.15 0.51 5.37
C ALA A 131 -1.37 0.95 6.83
N MET A 132 -1.97 0.08 7.65
CA MET A 132 -2.17 0.29 9.09
C MET A 132 -0.87 0.36 9.89
N SER A 133 0.25 -0.10 9.35
CA SER A 133 1.57 0.16 9.92
C SER A 133 2.11 1.51 9.47
N VAL A 134 2.08 1.80 8.16
CA VAL A 134 2.74 2.96 7.55
C VAL A 134 2.03 4.27 7.88
N TYR A 135 0.71 4.36 7.67
CA TYR A 135 -0.01 5.61 7.78
C TYR A 135 0.01 6.22 9.19
N PRO A 136 -0.17 5.47 10.30
CA PRO A 136 -0.06 6.05 11.65
C PRO A 136 1.34 6.60 11.97
N HIS A 137 2.40 5.90 11.53
CA HIS A 137 3.77 6.36 11.73
C HIS A 137 4.08 7.57 10.85
N TYR A 138 3.57 7.60 9.63
CA TYR A 138 3.67 8.76 8.76
C TYR A 138 2.92 9.97 9.35
N TYR A 139 1.69 9.78 9.85
CA TYR A 139 0.91 10.81 10.53
C TYR A 139 1.68 11.47 11.67
N SER A 140 2.40 10.68 12.47
CA SER A 140 3.20 11.19 13.60
C SER A 140 4.34 12.12 13.19
N ARG A 141 4.80 12.04 11.94
CA ARG A 141 5.91 12.84 11.38
C ARG A 141 5.45 14.08 10.63
N LEU A 142 4.15 14.20 10.35
CA LEU A 142 3.61 15.38 9.69
C LEU A 142 3.59 16.57 10.66
N SER A 143 3.93 17.76 10.16
CA SER A 143 3.72 19.04 10.85
C SER A 143 2.40 19.70 10.42
N GLU A 144 2.09 19.62 9.12
CA GLU A 144 1.02 20.38 8.49
C GLU A 144 -0.38 19.85 8.79
N ALA A 145 -1.26 20.75 9.24
CA ALA A 145 -2.64 20.40 9.60
C ALA A 145 -3.45 19.81 8.43
N PRO A 146 -3.40 20.33 7.19
CA PRO A 146 -4.11 19.73 6.06
C PRO A 146 -3.66 18.30 5.77
N SER A 147 -2.35 18.04 5.79
CA SER A 147 -1.79 16.70 5.60
C SER A 147 -2.28 15.74 6.68
N LYS A 148 -2.27 16.17 7.95
CA LYS A 148 -2.77 15.36 9.07
C LYS A 148 -4.23 14.97 8.91
N ILE A 149 -5.10 15.90 8.52
CA ILE A 149 -6.54 15.61 8.35
C ILE A 149 -6.75 14.53 7.28
N ILE A 150 -6.06 14.64 6.14
CA ILE A 150 -6.18 13.66 5.06
C ILE A 150 -5.66 12.30 5.51
N ILE A 151 -4.45 12.23 6.08
CA ILE A 151 -3.89 10.95 6.53
C ILE A 151 -4.72 10.33 7.66
N GLN A 152 -5.31 11.14 8.55
CA GLN A 152 -6.22 10.65 9.58
C GLN A 152 -7.50 10.03 8.99
N LYS A 153 -8.05 10.62 7.92
CA LYS A 153 -9.17 10.02 7.20
C LYS A 153 -8.77 8.67 6.61
N ILE A 154 -7.63 8.61 5.91
CA ILE A 154 -7.13 7.36 5.32
C ILE A 154 -6.98 6.29 6.40
N ILE A 155 -6.30 6.56 7.51
CA ILE A 155 -6.15 5.61 8.63
C ILE A 155 -7.50 5.06 9.11
N LYS A 156 -8.52 5.91 9.19
CA LYS A 156 -9.86 5.48 9.60
C LYS A 156 -10.44 4.51 8.57
N ASP A 157 -10.38 4.87 7.29
CA ASP A 157 -10.93 4.06 6.20
C ASP A 157 -10.19 2.70 6.09
N GLU A 158 -8.85 2.67 6.12
CA GLU A 158 -8.06 1.42 6.09
C GLU A 158 -8.39 0.50 7.27
N SER A 159 -8.67 1.07 8.44
CA SER A 159 -9.08 0.28 9.60
C SER A 159 -10.44 -0.40 9.40
N GLU A 160 -11.36 0.26 8.68
CA GLU A 160 -12.67 -0.28 8.32
C GLU A 160 -12.54 -1.34 7.22
N HIS A 161 -11.68 -1.12 6.22
CA HIS A 161 -11.37 -2.10 5.16
C HIS A 161 -10.73 -3.35 5.74
N LEU A 162 -9.73 -3.19 6.63
CA LEU A 162 -9.09 -4.30 7.31
C LEU A 162 -10.09 -5.11 8.14
N SER A 163 -10.95 -4.45 8.91
CA SER A 163 -11.98 -5.13 9.70
C SER A 163 -12.96 -5.90 8.81
N TYR A 164 -13.33 -5.34 7.66
CA TYR A 164 -14.15 -6.03 6.67
C TYR A 164 -13.45 -7.28 6.14
N LEU A 165 -12.17 -7.18 5.75
CA LEU A 165 -11.38 -8.28 5.19
C LEU A 165 -11.15 -9.39 6.23
N GLU A 166 -10.84 -9.04 7.47
CA GLU A 166 -10.72 -10.00 8.59
C GLU A 166 -11.99 -10.84 8.76
N GLY A 167 -13.17 -10.21 8.64
CA GLY A 167 -14.45 -10.92 8.66
C GLY A 167 -14.70 -11.84 7.46
N LYS A 168 -13.91 -11.72 6.38
CA LYS A 168 -13.97 -12.57 5.18
C LYS A 168 -12.91 -13.67 5.14
N MET A 169 -11.84 -13.56 5.93
CA MET A 169 -10.76 -14.56 5.97
C MET A 169 -11.24 -16.00 6.21
N PRO A 170 -12.28 -16.27 7.03
CA PRO A 170 -12.80 -17.64 7.20
C PRO A 170 -13.36 -18.28 5.91
N LEU A 171 -13.60 -17.51 4.86
CA LEU A 171 -14.07 -18.02 3.56
C LEU A 171 -12.93 -18.60 2.71
N VAL A 172 -11.67 -18.34 3.06
CA VAL A 172 -10.49 -18.77 2.30
C VAL A 172 -10.05 -20.15 2.78
N PRO A 173 -10.14 -21.20 1.95
CA PRO A 173 -9.75 -22.56 2.33
C PRO A 173 -8.28 -22.62 2.76
N GLY A 174 -8.01 -23.31 3.87
CA GLY A 174 -6.65 -23.49 4.39
C GLY A 174 -6.02 -22.25 5.05
N PHE A 175 -6.76 -21.13 5.14
CA PHE A 175 -6.30 -19.97 5.87
C PHE A 175 -6.20 -20.26 7.37
N SER A 176 -5.12 -19.81 7.99
CA SER A 176 -4.89 -19.88 9.43
C SER A 176 -3.98 -18.73 9.85
N GLU A 177 -3.94 -18.43 11.15
CA GLU A 177 -3.05 -17.39 11.69
C GLU A 177 -1.58 -17.63 11.31
N GLY A 178 -1.11 -18.88 11.38
CA GLY A 178 0.27 -19.22 10.98
C GLY A 178 0.55 -18.99 9.48
N GLN A 179 -0.46 -19.13 8.61
CA GLN A 179 -0.32 -18.78 7.19
C GLN A 179 -0.36 -17.27 6.98
N ALA A 180 -1.20 -16.55 7.74
CA ALA A 180 -1.22 -15.09 7.73
C ALA A 180 0.15 -14.52 8.13
N ASP A 181 0.77 -15.06 9.19
CA ASP A 181 2.11 -14.65 9.63
C ASP A 181 3.18 -14.90 8.57
N ALA A 182 3.12 -16.04 7.87
CA ALA A 182 4.07 -16.35 6.79
C ALA A 182 3.94 -15.37 5.62
N LEU A 183 2.71 -15.08 5.18
CA LEU A 183 2.45 -14.12 4.10
C LEU A 183 2.84 -12.69 4.50
N LEU A 184 2.59 -12.28 5.75
CA LEU A 184 3.02 -10.98 6.28
C LEU A 184 4.54 -10.86 6.40
N ALA A 185 5.24 -11.97 6.71
CA ALA A 185 6.70 -11.99 6.70
C ALA A 185 7.25 -11.79 5.28
N PHE A 186 6.68 -12.51 4.30
CA PHE A 186 7.04 -12.34 2.89
C PHE A 186 6.75 -10.93 2.37
N GLU A 187 5.58 -10.36 2.70
CA GLU A 187 5.26 -8.96 2.37
C GLU A 187 6.27 -8.01 3.00
N SER A 188 6.69 -8.25 4.25
CA SER A 188 7.66 -7.40 4.93
C SER A 188 9.02 -7.37 4.21
N GLU A 189 9.45 -8.49 3.62
CA GLU A 189 10.64 -8.56 2.76
C GLU A 189 10.43 -7.77 1.46
N CYS A 190 9.29 -7.93 0.82
CA CYS A 190 8.93 -7.18 -0.39
C CYS A 190 8.87 -5.67 -0.12
N PHE A 191 8.31 -5.26 1.01
CA PHE A 191 8.21 -3.86 1.41
C PHE A 191 9.58 -3.25 1.74
N SER A 192 10.46 -4.02 2.40
CA SER A 192 11.84 -3.58 2.66
C SER A 192 12.60 -3.34 1.36
N GLU A 193 12.44 -4.24 0.38
CA GLU A 193 13.02 -4.09 -0.95
C GLU A 193 12.43 -2.88 -1.72
N TYR A 194 11.11 -2.69 -1.65
CA TYR A 194 10.42 -1.52 -2.20
C TYR A 194 11.05 -0.23 -1.65
N LEU A 195 11.16 -0.09 -0.33
CA LEU A 195 11.70 1.11 0.30
C LEU A 195 13.16 1.35 -0.06
N ARG A 196 13.98 0.31 -0.09
CA ARG A 196 15.39 0.41 -0.49
C ARG A 196 15.54 0.94 -1.92
N ARG A 197 14.71 0.46 -2.85
CA ARG A 197 14.70 0.93 -4.25
C ARG A 197 14.20 2.37 -4.34
N MET A 198 13.13 2.71 -3.62
CA MET A 198 12.61 4.08 -3.53
C MET A 198 13.66 5.06 -3.00
N GLN A 199 14.35 4.70 -1.91
CA GLN A 199 15.40 5.52 -1.31
C GLN A 199 16.56 5.76 -2.28
N ALA A 200 16.98 4.72 -3.01
CA ALA A 200 18.00 4.84 -4.04
C ALA A 200 17.59 5.81 -5.17
N CYS A 201 16.32 5.81 -5.58
CA CYS A 201 15.79 6.78 -6.54
C CYS A 201 15.83 8.20 -5.97
N PHE A 202 15.40 8.39 -4.71
CA PHE A 202 15.40 9.71 -4.05
C PHE A 202 16.80 10.30 -3.90
N HIS A 203 17.81 9.47 -3.64
CA HIS A 203 19.21 9.93 -3.53
C HIS A 203 19.78 10.37 -4.87
N ARG A 204 19.43 9.69 -5.98
CA ARG A 204 19.81 10.13 -7.32
C ARG A 204 19.10 11.42 -7.71
N ALA A 205 17.82 11.51 -7.39
CA ALA A 205 16.96 12.66 -7.68
C ALA A 205 17.43 13.98 -7.04
N CYS A 206 18.01 13.88 -5.84
CA CYS A 206 18.48 15.06 -5.10
C CYS A 206 19.94 15.42 -5.40
N ALA A 207 20.68 14.56 -6.12
CA ALA A 207 22.07 14.79 -6.49
C ALA A 207 22.24 15.44 -7.88
N ALA A 208 21.14 15.54 -8.64
CA ALA A 208 21.05 16.19 -9.94
C ALA A 208 20.58 17.65 -9.81
#